data_AF-A0A963TA35-F1
#
_entry.id   AF-A0A963TA35-F1
#
_cell.length_a   1.000
_cell.length_b   1.000
_cell.length_c   1.000
_cell.angle_alpha   90.00
_cell.angle_beta   90.00
_cell.angle_gamma   90.00
#
_symmetry.space_group_name_H-M   'P 1'
#
loop_
_entity.id
_entity.type
_entity.pdbx_description
1 polymer ?
#
loop_
_entity_poly.entity_id
_entity_poly.type
_entity_poly.pdbx_seq_one_letter_code
_entity_poly.pdbx_strand_id
1 'polypeptide(L)'
;YGVQVNSLGLTEQQPENNVYRVLLEMLAVVLSKDARARAVQLPAWNEALGLPRPWDQQWSLRLQQIVAFETDLLEYGDLFDGSRVVAETVEKLKYAAREELVAIDRLGGAVTAIEDSYMKQRLVESNARRVAAIERGDQTVVGVNKYTEGEPSPLTSGDGAIMTVDSRAEARQIEGLRAWREARDGAAVAQALDALRSAAQEDRNIMEPSIACAHAGVTTGEWGQVLREVFGEYRAPTGVGGAASPGRIEDLEAVRAQVEAVSTRLGTRLKMLVGKPGLDGHSNGAEQIAVRARDSGIEVVYEGIRLTPEQIVTAALEEGVHVVGLSILSGSHVALVSDVMARMREAGLDDVPVVVGGIIPEEDEKTLMAAGVSRVYTPKNFDLSAIMREVVEIVDRGLPDAA
;
A
#
# COMPACT_ATOMS: atom_id res chain seq x y z
N TYR A 1 10.88 9.84 20.81
CA TYR A 1 10.60 9.12 19.55
C TYR A 1 9.97 10.12 18.58
N GLY A 2 10.05 9.86 17.27
CA GLY A 2 9.28 10.60 16.27
C GLY A 2 7.96 9.88 15.99
N VAL A 3 6.92 10.61 15.61
CA VAL A 3 5.62 10.05 15.24
C VAL A 3 5.13 10.67 13.94
N GLN A 4 4.60 9.83 13.06
CA GLN A 4 3.68 10.27 12.02
C GLN A 4 2.27 9.87 12.47
N VAL A 5 1.33 10.82 12.49
CA VAL A 5 -0.07 10.48 12.78
C VAL A 5 -0.68 9.68 11.61
N ASN A 6 -1.75 8.95 11.89
CA ASN A 6 -2.16 7.83 11.06
C ASN A 6 -2.82 8.27 9.75
N SER A 7 -2.17 8.00 8.61
CA SER A 7 -2.76 8.26 7.29
C SER A 7 -3.78 7.21 6.85
N LEU A 8 -3.72 5.97 7.37
CA LEU A 8 -4.65 4.89 7.00
C LEU A 8 -6.10 5.18 7.43
N GLY A 9 -6.29 6.03 8.45
CA GLY A 9 -7.61 6.45 8.92
C GLY A 9 -8.25 7.57 8.11
N LEU A 10 -7.52 8.17 7.16
CA LEU A 10 -8.00 9.29 6.36
C LEU A 10 -8.85 8.80 5.18
N THR A 11 -9.85 9.58 4.81
CA THR A 11 -10.86 9.18 3.81
C THR A 11 -10.80 10.06 2.58
N GLU A 12 -11.04 9.46 1.40
CA GLU A 12 -11.25 10.19 0.15
C GLU A 12 -12.63 10.87 0.14
N GLN A 13 -13.65 10.20 0.70
CA GLN A 13 -14.99 10.75 0.87
C GLN A 13 -14.99 11.79 1.99
N GLN A 14 -15.60 12.95 1.73
CA GLN A 14 -15.65 14.08 2.66
C GLN A 14 -14.28 14.35 3.33
N PRO A 15 -13.22 14.60 2.54
CA PRO A 15 -11.84 14.63 3.01
C PRO A 15 -11.57 15.77 4.02
N GLU A 16 -12.44 16.76 4.13
CA GLU A 16 -12.39 17.83 5.14
C GLU A 16 -12.45 17.26 6.56
N ASN A 17 -13.14 16.12 6.74
CA ASN A 17 -13.18 15.41 8.02
C ASN A 17 -11.78 14.98 8.49
N ASN A 18 -10.82 14.81 7.57
CA ASN A 18 -9.45 14.45 7.89
C ASN A 18 -8.74 15.52 8.74
N VAL A 19 -9.12 16.81 8.62
CA VAL A 19 -8.56 17.88 9.46
C VAL A 19 -8.78 17.58 10.94
N TYR A 20 -10.00 17.18 11.30
CA TYR A 20 -10.35 16.84 12.69
C TYR A 20 -9.70 15.54 13.14
N ARG A 21 -9.62 14.53 12.27
CA ARG A 21 -8.93 13.27 12.56
C ARG A 21 -7.46 13.52 12.90
N VAL A 22 -6.76 14.26 12.05
CA VAL A 22 -5.35 14.62 12.23
C VAL A 22 -5.14 15.43 13.51
N LEU A 23 -6.03 16.38 13.82
CA LEU A 23 -5.96 17.15 15.07
C LEU A 23 -6.06 16.25 16.31
N LEU A 24 -7.05 15.35 16.34
CA LEU A 24 -7.27 14.44 17.47
C LEU A 24 -6.11 13.46 17.63
N GLU A 25 -5.58 12.93 16.53
CA GLU A 25 -4.40 12.06 16.54
C GLU A 25 -3.14 12.80 16.98
N MET A 26 -2.96 14.06 16.57
CA MET A 26 -1.85 14.89 17.06
C MET A 26 -1.94 15.04 18.57
N LEU A 27 -3.10 15.43 19.11
CA LEU A 27 -3.30 15.59 20.55
C LEU A 27 -2.93 14.32 21.32
N ALA A 28 -3.32 13.14 20.82
CA ALA A 28 -3.00 11.86 21.46
C ALA A 28 -1.50 11.62 21.70
N VAL A 29 -0.63 12.21 20.87
CA VAL A 29 0.83 12.03 20.95
C VAL A 29 1.58 13.24 21.51
N VAL A 30 0.87 14.34 21.83
CA VAL A 30 1.47 15.55 22.43
C VAL A 30 0.94 15.91 23.82
N LEU A 31 -0.21 15.34 24.24
CA LEU A 31 -0.84 15.67 25.53
C LEU A 31 0.04 15.34 26.74
N SER A 32 0.55 14.10 26.81
CA SER A 32 1.45 13.68 27.89
C SER A 32 2.76 14.47 27.82
N LYS A 33 3.21 15.04 28.94
CA LYS A 33 4.50 15.72 29.01
C LYS A 33 5.65 14.73 29.02
N ASP A 34 5.50 13.63 29.73
CA ASP A 34 6.56 12.65 29.95
C ASP A 34 6.69 11.69 28.76
N ALA A 35 5.61 11.50 28.02
CA ALA A 35 5.56 10.60 26.88
C ALA A 35 5.35 11.29 25.53
N ARG A 36 5.24 12.63 25.42
CA ARG A 36 5.03 13.27 24.09
C ARG A 36 6.13 12.94 23.08
N ALA A 37 5.70 12.89 21.83
CA ALA A 37 6.60 12.78 20.69
C ALA A 37 7.60 13.95 20.65
N ARG A 38 8.85 13.66 20.24
CA ARG A 38 9.92 14.67 20.10
C ARG A 38 9.89 15.36 18.74
N ALA A 39 9.26 14.71 17.76
CA ALA A 39 8.99 15.22 16.44
C ALA A 39 7.67 14.61 15.97
N VAL A 40 6.82 15.41 15.35
CA VAL A 40 5.53 14.98 14.82
C VAL A 40 5.47 15.36 13.34
N GLN A 41 5.11 14.39 12.50
CA GLN A 41 4.73 14.60 11.11
C GLN A 41 3.21 14.46 11.00
N LEU A 42 2.59 15.43 10.36
CA LEU A 42 1.15 15.39 10.05
C LEU A 42 0.97 15.15 8.55
N PRO A 43 0.08 14.22 8.14
CA PRO A 43 -0.36 14.12 6.76
C PRO A 43 -1.18 15.36 6.39
N ALA A 44 -1.42 15.54 5.09
CA ALA A 44 -2.36 16.56 4.63
C ALA A 44 -3.81 16.07 4.74
N TRP A 45 -4.78 16.99 4.77
CA TRP A 45 -6.19 16.65 4.80
C TRP A 45 -6.66 15.87 3.56
N ASN A 46 -5.97 16.03 2.43
CA ASN A 46 -6.24 15.37 1.16
C ASN A 46 -5.31 14.18 0.84
N GLU A 47 -4.57 13.65 1.83
CA GLU A 47 -3.63 12.53 1.64
C GLU A 47 -4.25 11.32 0.91
N ALA A 48 -5.52 11.02 1.19
CA ALA A 48 -6.25 9.92 0.57
C ALA A 48 -6.61 10.16 -0.91
N LEU A 49 -6.49 11.40 -1.41
CA LEU A 49 -6.76 11.77 -2.81
C LEU A 49 -5.51 11.72 -3.69
N GLY A 50 -4.34 11.92 -3.11
CA GLY A 50 -3.08 11.99 -3.85
C GLY A 50 -2.03 12.86 -3.14
N LEU A 51 -0.99 13.25 -3.88
CA LEU A 51 0.10 14.03 -3.31
C LEU A 51 -0.38 15.43 -2.90
N PRO A 52 -0.03 15.89 -1.68
CA PRO A 52 -0.50 17.16 -1.16
C PRO A 52 0.21 18.35 -1.80
N ARG A 53 -0.57 19.38 -2.16
CA ARG A 53 -0.03 20.64 -2.69
C ARG A 53 0.59 21.44 -1.55
N PRO A 54 1.45 22.44 -1.84
CA PRO A 54 1.98 23.34 -0.81
C PRO A 54 0.89 24.02 0.05
N TRP A 55 -0.27 24.31 -0.55
CA TRP A 55 -1.42 24.86 0.18
C TRP A 55 -2.01 23.87 1.19
N ASP A 56 -2.11 22.59 0.84
CA ASP A 56 -2.62 21.55 1.74
C ASP A 56 -1.63 21.30 2.90
N GLN A 57 -0.32 21.29 2.60
CA GLN A 57 0.73 21.15 3.60
C GLN A 57 0.75 22.31 4.60
N GLN A 58 0.39 23.52 4.15
CA GLN A 58 0.29 24.67 5.01
C GLN A 58 -0.73 24.46 6.13
N TRP A 59 -1.85 23.76 5.88
CA TRP A 59 -2.85 23.48 6.91
C TRP A 59 -2.30 22.60 8.02
N SER A 60 -1.57 21.55 7.67
CA SER A 60 -0.89 20.68 8.62
C SER A 60 0.18 21.43 9.43
N LEU A 61 0.91 22.36 8.80
CA LEU A 61 1.85 23.23 9.52
C LEU A 61 1.12 24.18 10.49
N ARG A 62 0.02 24.79 10.05
CA ARG A 62 -0.78 25.72 10.88
C ARG A 62 -1.40 25.00 12.06
N LEU A 63 -1.88 23.77 11.89
CA LEU A 63 -2.37 22.94 12.98
C LEU A 63 -1.29 22.78 14.06
N GLN A 64 -0.05 22.43 13.69
CA GLN A 64 1.05 22.34 14.66
C GLN A 64 1.33 23.66 15.38
N GLN A 65 1.30 24.77 14.66
CA GLN A 65 1.54 26.10 15.23
C GLN A 65 0.43 26.55 16.17
N ILE A 66 -0.83 26.31 15.82
CA ILE A 66 -1.99 26.60 16.67
C ILE A 66 -1.86 25.80 17.96
N VAL A 67 -1.62 24.48 17.87
CA VAL A 67 -1.44 23.64 19.05
C VAL A 67 -0.27 24.11 19.92
N ALA A 68 0.85 24.52 19.31
CA ALA A 68 2.05 24.93 20.05
C ALA A 68 1.98 26.35 20.66
N PHE A 69 1.32 27.29 20.00
CA PHE A 69 1.42 28.73 20.33
C PHE A 69 0.09 29.37 20.73
N GLU A 70 -1.05 28.74 20.44
CA GLU A 70 -2.38 29.25 20.81
C GLU A 70 -3.03 28.43 21.93
N THR A 71 -2.35 27.40 22.43
CA THR A 71 -2.79 26.60 23.59
C THR A 71 -1.75 26.65 24.71
N ASP A 72 -2.19 26.36 25.93
CA ASP A 72 -1.38 26.25 27.14
C ASP A 72 -0.81 24.84 27.36
N LEU A 73 -0.90 23.97 26.35
CA LEU A 73 -0.46 22.56 26.39
C LEU A 73 1.02 22.39 26.83
N LEU A 74 1.85 23.38 26.53
CA LEU A 74 3.27 23.36 26.85
C LEU A 74 3.58 23.94 28.25
N GLU A 75 2.60 24.58 28.89
CA GLU A 75 2.78 25.32 30.14
C GLU A 75 2.62 24.44 31.40
N TYR A 76 1.86 23.34 31.31
CA TYR A 76 1.57 22.48 32.46
C TYR A 76 2.51 21.27 32.62
N GLY A 77 2.34 20.54 33.73
CA GLY A 77 2.91 19.20 33.96
C GLY A 77 2.24 18.12 33.09
N ASP A 78 2.44 16.85 33.41
CA ASP A 78 1.75 15.78 32.66
C ASP A 78 0.26 15.77 33.01
N LEU A 79 -0.59 15.95 31.98
CA LEU A 79 -2.04 16.03 32.13
C LEU A 79 -2.68 14.69 32.54
N PHE A 80 -1.94 13.58 32.41
CA PHE A 80 -2.45 12.26 32.77
C PHE A 80 -2.09 11.83 34.19
N ASP A 81 -1.34 12.64 34.94
CA ASP A 81 -1.02 12.35 36.34
C ASP A 81 -2.31 12.19 37.17
N GLY A 82 -2.38 11.07 37.90
CA GLY A 82 -3.56 10.72 38.72
C GLY A 82 -4.75 10.14 37.94
N SER A 83 -4.70 10.06 36.60
CA SER A 83 -5.76 9.43 35.81
C SER A 83 -5.73 7.91 35.95
N ARG A 84 -6.65 7.36 36.75
CA ARG A 84 -6.78 5.90 36.92
C ARG A 84 -7.10 5.19 35.60
N VAL A 85 -7.93 5.80 34.74
CA VAL A 85 -8.33 5.21 33.45
C VAL A 85 -7.13 5.10 32.51
N VAL A 86 -6.30 6.13 32.42
CA VAL A 86 -5.09 6.12 31.59
C VAL A 86 -4.08 5.13 32.16
N ALA A 87 -3.83 5.15 33.47
CA ALA A 87 -2.88 4.24 34.12
C ALA A 87 -3.25 2.76 33.91
N GLU A 88 -4.51 2.38 34.11
CA GLU A 88 -4.99 1.02 33.87
C GLU A 88 -4.89 0.61 32.38
N THR A 89 -5.14 1.55 31.46
CA THR A 89 -5.02 1.31 30.03
C THR A 89 -3.56 1.09 29.61
N VAL A 90 -2.64 1.89 30.15
CA VAL A 90 -1.19 1.75 29.93
C VAL A 90 -0.70 0.38 30.43
N GLU A 91 -1.11 -0.07 31.61
CA GLU A 91 -0.71 -1.40 32.11
C GLU A 91 -1.27 -2.56 31.27
N LYS A 92 -2.52 -2.45 30.78
CA LYS A 92 -3.08 -3.44 29.85
C LYS A 92 -2.26 -3.52 28.55
N LEU A 93 -1.89 -2.37 27.97
CA LEU A 93 -1.06 -2.32 26.76
C LEU A 93 0.34 -2.91 27.00
N LYS A 94 0.97 -2.58 28.13
CA LYS A 94 2.28 -3.13 28.51
C LYS A 94 2.22 -4.65 28.70
N TYR A 95 1.16 -5.17 29.30
CA TYR A 95 0.96 -6.60 29.46
C TYR A 95 0.84 -7.29 28.10
N ALA A 96 -0.08 -6.84 27.25
CA ALA A 96 -0.28 -7.41 25.91
C ALA A 96 0.99 -7.36 25.05
N ALA A 97 1.72 -6.23 25.09
CA ALA A 97 2.99 -6.10 24.37
C ALA A 97 4.05 -7.10 24.86
N ARG A 98 4.14 -7.34 26.18
CA ARG A 98 5.08 -8.32 26.74
C ARG A 98 4.68 -9.76 26.40
N GLU A 99 3.38 -10.07 26.37
CA GLU A 99 2.91 -11.38 25.94
C GLU A 99 3.29 -11.66 24.47
N GLU A 100 3.11 -10.68 23.59
CA GLU A 100 3.50 -10.79 22.18
C GLU A 100 5.03 -10.97 22.04
N LEU A 101 5.83 -10.23 22.82
CA LEU A 101 7.29 -10.43 22.84
C LEU A 101 7.68 -11.84 23.27
N VAL A 102 7.02 -12.40 24.30
CA VAL A 102 7.24 -13.79 24.73
C VAL A 102 6.84 -14.78 23.63
N ALA A 103 5.77 -14.51 22.88
CA ALA A 103 5.38 -15.33 21.73
C ALA A 103 6.45 -15.29 20.63
N ILE A 104 6.98 -14.12 20.30
CA ILE A 104 8.06 -13.93 19.32
C ILE A 104 9.34 -14.66 19.77
N ASP A 105 9.72 -14.56 21.05
CA ASP A 105 10.90 -15.25 21.59
C ASP A 105 10.76 -16.78 21.48
N ARG A 106 9.55 -17.32 21.70
CA ARG A 106 9.27 -18.76 21.51
C ARG A 106 9.36 -19.21 20.05
N LEU A 107 9.15 -18.31 19.10
CA LEU A 107 9.33 -18.56 17.67
C LEU A 107 10.79 -18.47 17.21
N GLY A 108 11.74 -18.19 18.11
CA GLY A 108 13.16 -18.02 17.76
C GLY A 108 13.58 -16.56 17.57
N GLY A 109 12.72 -15.60 17.93
CA GLY A 109 13.01 -14.17 17.86
C GLY A 109 12.40 -13.50 16.62
N ALA A 110 12.65 -12.19 16.50
CA ALA A 110 11.95 -11.36 15.52
C ALA A 110 12.28 -11.71 14.06
N VAL A 111 13.52 -12.11 13.76
CA VAL A 111 13.93 -12.47 12.39
C VAL A 111 13.15 -13.70 11.91
N THR A 112 13.16 -14.79 12.70
CA THR A 112 12.40 -15.99 12.38
C THR A 112 10.90 -15.71 12.29
N ALA A 113 10.34 -14.90 13.20
CA ALA A 113 8.93 -14.52 13.14
C ALA A 113 8.55 -13.67 11.91
N ILE A 114 9.51 -12.99 11.28
CA ILE A 114 9.32 -12.30 10.00
C ILE A 114 9.41 -13.31 8.84
N GLU A 115 10.45 -14.15 8.83
CA GLU A 115 10.69 -15.16 7.78
C GLU A 115 9.55 -16.19 7.69
N ASP A 116 9.06 -16.65 8.85
CA ASP A 116 7.91 -17.57 8.97
C ASP A 116 6.55 -16.87 8.78
N SER A 117 6.54 -15.60 8.34
CA SER A 117 5.35 -14.81 8.06
C SER A 117 4.46 -14.48 9.26
N TYR A 118 4.80 -14.90 10.48
CA TYR A 118 3.96 -14.72 11.67
C TYR A 118 3.55 -13.26 11.87
N MET A 119 4.52 -12.33 11.92
CA MET A 119 4.21 -10.92 12.14
C MET A 119 3.35 -10.34 11.01
N LYS A 120 3.66 -10.68 9.76
CA LYS A 120 2.92 -10.19 8.61
C LYS A 120 1.48 -10.71 8.60
N GLN A 121 1.27 -11.98 8.89
CA GLN A 121 -0.05 -12.59 8.99
C GLN A 121 -0.90 -11.91 10.07
N ARG A 122 -0.33 -11.65 11.25
CA ARG A 122 -1.04 -10.96 12.35
C ARG A 122 -1.50 -9.56 11.95
N LEU A 123 -0.70 -8.84 11.17
CA LEU A 123 -1.08 -7.53 10.62
C LEU A 123 -2.21 -7.66 9.58
N VAL A 124 -2.13 -8.63 8.66
CA VAL A 124 -3.17 -8.88 7.66
C VAL A 124 -4.50 -9.23 8.34
N GLU A 125 -4.48 -10.13 9.33
CA GLU A 125 -5.66 -10.52 10.13
C GLU A 125 -6.26 -9.35 10.91
N SER A 126 -5.41 -8.50 11.50
CA SER A 126 -5.87 -7.30 12.20
C SER A 126 -6.55 -6.31 11.26
N ASN A 127 -6.01 -6.13 10.05
CA ASN A 127 -6.61 -5.27 9.05
C ASN A 127 -7.91 -5.85 8.47
N ALA A 128 -7.97 -7.16 8.22
CA ALA A 128 -9.18 -7.85 7.78
C ALA A 128 -10.32 -7.70 8.79
N ARG A 129 -10.02 -7.85 10.09
CA ARG A 129 -10.99 -7.58 11.16
C ARG A 129 -11.52 -6.16 11.13
N ARG A 130 -10.64 -5.17 10.96
CA ARG A 130 -11.01 -3.76 10.90
C ARG A 130 -11.92 -3.49 9.69
N VAL A 131 -11.54 -3.97 8.50
CA VAL A 131 -12.32 -3.76 7.28
C VAL A 131 -13.71 -4.39 7.42
N ALA A 132 -13.77 -5.65 7.88
CA ALA A 132 -15.05 -6.33 8.09
C ALA A 132 -15.95 -5.60 9.12
N ALA A 133 -15.37 -5.01 10.18
CA ALA A 133 -16.13 -4.21 11.14
C ALA A 133 -16.65 -2.89 10.53
N ILE A 134 -15.93 -2.28 9.59
CA ILE A 134 -16.38 -1.09 8.85
C ILE A 134 -17.52 -1.47 7.88
N GLU A 135 -17.37 -2.55 7.12
CA GLU A 135 -18.41 -3.05 6.18
C GLU A 135 -19.72 -3.37 6.91
N ARG A 136 -19.66 -4.04 8.07
CA ARG A 136 -20.84 -4.36 8.88
C ARG A 136 -21.43 -3.16 9.63
N GLY A 137 -20.73 -2.01 9.65
CA GLY A 137 -21.14 -0.84 10.42
C GLY A 137 -20.87 -0.91 11.93
N ASP A 138 -20.28 -2.02 12.43
CA ASP A 138 -19.82 -2.15 13.83
C ASP A 138 -18.82 -1.03 14.19
N GLN A 139 -17.98 -0.65 13.21
CA GLN A 139 -17.09 0.49 13.31
C GLN A 139 -17.56 1.60 12.36
N THR A 140 -18.04 2.71 12.93
CA THR A 140 -18.45 3.87 12.15
C THR A 140 -17.25 4.64 11.59
N VAL A 141 -17.32 4.98 10.31
CA VAL A 141 -16.41 5.92 9.62
C VAL A 141 -17.27 6.99 8.95
N VAL A 142 -17.28 8.19 9.56
CA VAL A 142 -18.08 9.34 9.12
C VAL A 142 -17.71 9.73 7.68
N GLY A 143 -18.71 9.89 6.82
CA GLY A 143 -18.56 10.19 5.40
C GLY A 143 -18.31 8.97 4.51
N VAL A 144 -18.13 7.77 5.09
CA VAL A 144 -17.88 6.52 4.34
C VAL A 144 -19.03 5.54 4.48
N ASN A 145 -19.27 5.02 5.69
CA ASN A 145 -20.36 4.06 5.95
C ASN A 145 -21.54 4.66 6.73
N LYS A 146 -21.39 5.90 7.22
CA LYS A 146 -22.42 6.64 7.95
C LYS A 146 -22.27 8.13 7.74
N TYR A 147 -23.40 8.86 7.69
CA TYR A 147 -23.44 10.29 7.37
C TYR A 147 -22.80 10.57 6.01
N THR A 148 -23.26 9.84 4.99
CA THR A 148 -22.67 9.87 3.65
C THR A 148 -23.19 11.05 2.82
N GLU A 149 -24.33 11.62 3.21
CA GLU A 149 -24.90 12.80 2.59
C GLU A 149 -24.06 14.06 2.91
N GLY A 150 -23.97 14.99 1.96
CA GLY A 150 -23.26 16.25 2.13
C GLY A 150 -23.34 17.15 0.89
N GLU A 151 -22.96 18.41 1.06
CA GLU A 151 -22.84 19.38 -0.03
C GLU A 151 -21.54 19.15 -0.83
N PRO A 152 -21.51 19.45 -2.14
CA PRO A 152 -20.27 19.41 -2.92
C PRO A 152 -19.19 20.30 -2.32
N SER A 153 -17.99 19.76 -2.15
CA SER A 153 -16.88 20.52 -1.58
C SER A 153 -16.24 21.46 -2.61
N PRO A 154 -16.08 22.76 -2.29
CA PRO A 154 -15.32 23.68 -3.14
C PRO A 154 -13.80 23.41 -3.10
N LEU A 155 -13.32 22.59 -2.16
CA LEU A 155 -11.89 22.28 -2.00
C LEU A 155 -11.45 21.13 -2.90
N THR A 156 -12.38 20.27 -3.32
CA THR A 156 -12.13 19.12 -4.18
C THR A 156 -12.61 19.33 -5.62
N SER A 157 -13.38 20.40 -5.89
CA SER A 157 -13.88 20.73 -7.22
C SER A 157 -13.00 21.79 -7.90
N GLY A 158 -12.14 21.37 -8.83
CA GLY A 158 -11.37 22.28 -9.69
C GLY A 158 -10.12 21.66 -10.32
N ASP A 159 -9.70 22.21 -11.46
CA ASP A 159 -8.46 21.83 -12.14
C ASP A 159 -7.26 22.08 -11.22
N GLY A 160 -6.38 21.08 -11.08
CA GLY A 160 -5.21 21.16 -10.20
C GLY A 160 -5.48 20.91 -8.71
N ALA A 161 -6.62 20.29 -8.36
CA ALA A 161 -6.88 19.83 -7.00
C ALA A 161 -5.91 18.73 -6.52
N ILE A 162 -5.35 17.96 -7.46
CA ILE A 162 -4.38 16.88 -7.21
C ILE A 162 -3.05 17.23 -7.89
N MET A 163 -1.94 17.07 -7.16
CA MET A 163 -0.61 17.29 -7.71
C MET A 163 -0.18 16.09 -8.56
N THR A 164 0.11 16.34 -9.84
CA THR A 164 0.64 15.35 -10.77
C THR A 164 2.15 15.53 -10.97
N VAL A 165 2.84 14.43 -11.31
CA VAL A 165 4.28 14.45 -11.59
C VAL A 165 4.51 14.95 -13.02
N ASP A 166 5.54 15.77 -13.23
CA ASP A 166 5.96 16.20 -14.56
C ASP A 166 6.38 14.99 -15.43
N SER A 167 5.72 14.80 -16.57
CA SER A 167 5.99 13.71 -17.51
C SER A 167 7.41 13.76 -18.10
N ARG A 168 8.11 14.91 -18.04
CA ARG A 168 9.51 15.03 -18.46
C ARG A 168 10.52 14.75 -17.37
N ALA A 169 10.11 14.54 -16.12
CA ALA A 169 11.03 14.32 -15.02
C ALA A 169 11.95 13.11 -15.26
N GLU A 170 11.39 11.99 -15.74
CA GLU A 170 12.13 10.78 -16.05
C GLU A 170 13.14 11.01 -17.20
N ALA A 171 12.69 11.58 -18.32
CA ALA A 171 13.55 11.84 -19.47
C ALA A 171 14.76 12.73 -19.08
N ARG A 172 14.53 13.79 -18.30
CA ARG A 172 15.59 14.65 -17.77
C ARG A 172 16.55 13.89 -16.85
N GLN A 173 16.04 13.00 -16.02
CA GLN A 173 16.87 12.19 -15.14
C GLN A 173 17.73 11.18 -15.93
N ILE A 174 17.19 10.59 -17.01
CA ILE A 174 17.95 9.69 -17.89
C ILE A 174 19.07 10.45 -18.61
N GLU A 175 18.78 11.63 -19.14
CA GLU A 175 19.78 12.51 -19.78
C GLU A 175 20.88 12.88 -18.79
N GLY A 176 20.52 13.33 -17.58
CA GLY A 176 21.46 13.66 -16.53
C GLY A 176 22.31 12.46 -16.09
N LEU A 177 21.71 11.27 -15.99
CA LEU A 177 22.41 10.03 -15.65
C LEU A 177 23.42 9.63 -16.74
N ARG A 178 23.08 9.78 -18.02
CA ARG A 178 24.00 9.50 -19.14
C ARG A 178 25.19 10.46 -19.10
N ALA A 179 24.93 11.76 -19.01
CA ALA A 179 25.98 12.77 -18.89
C ALA A 179 26.88 12.54 -17.67
N TRP A 180 26.29 12.19 -16.52
CA TRP A 180 27.03 11.85 -15.30
C TRP A 180 27.98 10.66 -15.51
N ARG A 181 27.49 9.60 -16.17
CA ARG A 181 28.28 8.40 -16.47
C ARG A 181 29.41 8.65 -17.46
N GLU A 182 29.21 9.56 -18.40
CA GLU A 182 30.23 9.95 -19.39
C GLU A 182 31.33 10.82 -18.78
N ALA A 183 31.00 11.68 -17.82
CA ALA A 183 31.95 12.64 -17.24
C ALA A 183 32.81 12.09 -16.09
N ARG A 184 32.36 11.04 -15.40
CA ARG A 184 33.04 10.48 -14.23
C ARG A 184 34.28 9.64 -14.60
N ASP A 185 35.20 9.47 -13.66
CA ASP A 185 36.36 8.58 -13.81
C ASP A 185 35.93 7.11 -13.72
N GLY A 186 35.90 6.44 -14.87
CA GLY A 186 35.52 5.03 -14.96
C GLY A 186 36.44 4.07 -14.19
N ALA A 187 37.74 4.38 -14.06
CA ALA A 187 38.68 3.54 -13.33
C ALA A 187 38.45 3.66 -11.82
N ALA A 188 38.23 4.89 -11.33
CA ALA A 188 37.88 5.13 -9.93
C ALA A 188 36.54 4.45 -9.56
N VAL A 189 35.54 4.51 -10.44
CA VAL A 189 34.25 3.81 -10.27
C VAL A 189 34.45 2.31 -10.15
N ALA A 190 35.19 1.69 -11.08
CA ALA A 190 35.43 0.25 -11.07
C ALA A 190 36.15 -0.18 -9.77
N GLN A 191 37.20 0.55 -9.38
CA GLN A 191 37.93 0.27 -8.15
C GLN A 191 37.03 0.38 -6.90
N ALA A 192 36.17 1.39 -6.83
CA ALA A 192 35.26 1.57 -5.70
C ALA A 192 34.21 0.45 -5.62
N LEU A 193 33.65 0.03 -6.77
CA LEU A 193 32.69 -1.06 -6.84
C LEU A 193 33.33 -2.41 -6.47
N ASP A 194 34.57 -2.66 -6.89
CA ASP A 194 35.31 -3.87 -6.50
C ASP A 194 35.58 -3.89 -5.00
N ALA A 195 35.98 -2.76 -4.41
CA ALA A 195 36.18 -2.65 -2.96
C ALA A 195 34.89 -2.88 -2.17
N LEU A 196 33.75 -2.39 -2.68
CA LEU A 196 32.42 -2.65 -2.11
C LEU A 196 32.07 -4.13 -2.17
N ARG A 197 32.29 -4.75 -3.34
CA ARG A 197 32.04 -6.19 -3.55
C ARG A 197 32.88 -7.03 -2.59
N SER A 198 34.18 -6.77 -2.49
CA SER A 198 35.07 -7.49 -1.57
C SER A 198 34.65 -7.30 -0.12
N ALA A 199 34.31 -6.09 0.31
CA ALA A 199 33.83 -5.85 1.67
C ALA A 199 32.53 -6.61 1.99
N ALA A 200 31.59 -6.65 1.04
CA ALA A 200 30.34 -7.39 1.19
C ALA A 200 30.56 -8.92 1.24
N GLN A 201 31.47 -9.47 0.42
CA GLN A 201 31.80 -10.89 0.41
C GLN A 201 32.59 -11.34 1.65
N GLU A 202 33.43 -10.46 2.19
CA GLU A 202 34.26 -10.70 3.37
C GLU A 202 33.54 -10.41 4.69
N ASP A 203 32.25 -10.04 4.65
CA ASP A 203 31.44 -9.65 5.81
C ASP A 203 32.10 -8.52 6.64
N ARG A 204 32.77 -7.58 5.96
CA ARG A 204 33.35 -6.38 6.57
C ARG A 204 32.36 -5.22 6.52
N ASN A 205 32.66 -4.18 7.30
CA ASN A 205 31.92 -2.91 7.21
C ASN A 205 31.92 -2.40 5.75
N ILE A 206 30.73 -2.23 5.19
CA ILE A 206 30.52 -1.73 3.83
C ILE A 206 30.38 -0.21 3.76
N MET A 207 30.35 0.49 4.89
CA MET A 207 30.14 1.94 4.92
C MET A 207 31.30 2.71 4.28
N GLU A 208 32.54 2.37 4.63
CA GLU A 208 33.73 3.01 4.07
C GLU A 208 33.82 2.84 2.54
N PRO A 209 33.69 1.64 1.95
CA PRO A 209 33.66 1.49 0.50
C PRO A 209 32.40 2.10 -0.14
N SER A 210 31.26 2.18 0.56
CA SER A 210 30.07 2.88 0.05
C SER A 210 30.29 4.40 -0.06
N ILE A 211 30.98 5.01 0.90
CA ILE A 211 31.39 6.42 0.84
C ILE A 211 32.36 6.64 -0.32
N ALA A 212 33.32 5.73 -0.51
CA ALA A 212 34.23 5.77 -1.67
C ALA A 212 33.48 5.66 -3.00
N CYS A 213 32.47 4.79 -3.10
CA CYS A 213 31.58 4.69 -4.26
C CYS A 213 30.89 6.03 -4.56
N ALA A 214 30.31 6.67 -3.53
CA ALA A 214 29.64 7.95 -3.70
C ALA A 214 30.61 9.04 -4.22
N HIS A 215 31.83 9.11 -3.67
CA HIS A 215 32.85 10.05 -4.13
C HIS A 215 33.36 9.75 -5.54
N ALA A 216 33.46 8.48 -5.94
CA ALA A 216 33.84 8.06 -7.29
C ALA A 216 32.72 8.30 -8.33
N GLY A 217 31.51 8.66 -7.89
CA GLY A 217 30.38 8.90 -8.77
C GLY A 217 29.64 7.62 -9.19
N VAL A 218 29.76 6.56 -8.39
CA VAL A 218 28.90 5.37 -8.49
C VAL A 218 27.45 5.79 -8.27
N THR A 219 26.56 5.26 -9.11
CA THR A 219 25.12 5.51 -9.01
C THR A 219 24.48 4.58 -7.98
N THR A 220 23.33 4.97 -7.42
CA THR A 220 22.55 4.10 -6.51
C THR A 220 22.20 2.75 -7.17
N GLY A 221 21.94 2.74 -8.48
CA GLY A 221 21.66 1.51 -9.24
C GLY A 221 22.85 0.56 -9.31
N GLU A 222 24.06 1.08 -9.58
CA GLU A 222 25.30 0.28 -9.62
C GLU A 222 25.70 -0.22 -8.23
N TRP A 223 25.61 0.65 -7.22
CA TRP A 223 25.84 0.29 -5.82
C TRP A 223 24.89 -0.84 -5.38
N GLY A 224 23.59 -0.68 -5.66
CA GLY A 224 22.58 -1.69 -5.34
C GLY A 224 22.80 -2.99 -6.11
N GLN A 225 23.23 -2.91 -7.37
CA GLN A 225 23.49 -4.09 -8.20
C GLN A 225 24.64 -4.95 -7.65
N VAL A 226 25.74 -4.33 -7.21
CA VAL A 226 26.83 -5.08 -6.56
C VAL A 226 26.34 -5.82 -5.32
N LEU A 227 25.53 -5.17 -4.49
CA LEU A 227 25.00 -5.82 -3.29
C LEU A 227 24.01 -6.94 -3.62
N ARG A 228 23.17 -6.79 -4.65
CA ARG A 228 22.29 -7.88 -5.13
C ARG A 228 23.07 -9.08 -5.62
N GLU A 229 24.21 -8.86 -6.29
CA GLU A 229 25.06 -9.96 -6.78
C GLU A 229 25.71 -10.76 -5.63
N VAL A 230 25.94 -10.12 -4.48
CA VAL A 230 26.53 -10.77 -3.29
C VAL A 230 25.46 -11.40 -2.39
N PHE A 231 24.38 -10.67 -2.10
CA PHE A 231 23.37 -11.06 -1.11
C PHE A 231 22.08 -11.63 -1.71
N GLY A 232 21.89 -11.50 -3.02
CA GLY A 232 20.62 -11.80 -3.68
C GLY A 232 19.55 -10.72 -3.44
N GLU A 233 18.31 -11.09 -3.73
CA GLU A 233 17.13 -10.25 -3.48
C GLU A 233 16.20 -10.94 -2.48
N TYR A 234 15.72 -10.17 -1.50
CA TYR A 234 14.76 -10.67 -0.53
C TYR A 234 13.33 -10.64 -1.09
N ARG A 235 12.63 -11.78 -1.01
CA ARG A 235 11.19 -11.88 -1.26
C ARG A 235 10.46 -12.10 0.06
N ALA A 236 9.72 -11.08 0.48
CA ALA A 236 8.99 -11.11 1.75
C ALA A 236 7.77 -12.03 1.65
N PRO A 237 7.41 -12.74 2.74
CA PRO A 237 6.16 -13.47 2.78
C PRO A 237 4.96 -12.53 2.72
N THR A 238 3.87 -12.99 2.08
CA THR A 238 2.69 -12.16 1.84
C THR A 238 1.74 -12.06 3.04
N GLY A 239 1.78 -13.03 3.95
CA GLY A 239 0.86 -13.13 5.10
C GLY A 239 -0.58 -13.50 4.74
N VAL A 240 -0.92 -13.67 3.46
CA VAL A 240 -2.28 -14.00 3.00
C VAL A 240 -2.62 -15.48 3.21
N GLY A 241 -1.63 -16.37 3.05
CA GLY A 241 -1.82 -17.83 3.07
C GLY A 241 -2.48 -18.36 4.35
N GLY A 242 -2.17 -17.78 5.51
CA GLY A 242 -2.73 -18.18 6.82
C GLY A 242 -3.83 -17.27 7.38
N ALA A 243 -4.02 -16.07 6.83
CA ALA A 243 -4.94 -15.08 7.41
C ALA A 243 -6.39 -15.52 7.21
N ALA A 244 -7.11 -15.94 8.26
CA ALA A 244 -8.53 -16.22 8.17
C ALA A 244 -9.36 -14.94 8.32
N SER A 245 -10.39 -14.74 7.50
CA SER A 245 -11.36 -13.68 7.75
C SER A 245 -12.33 -14.11 8.86
N PRO A 246 -12.51 -13.30 9.91
CA PRO A 246 -13.38 -13.67 11.00
C PRO A 246 -14.84 -13.33 10.73
N GLY A 247 -15.68 -14.37 10.79
CA GLY A 247 -17.13 -14.25 10.94
C GLY A 247 -17.94 -14.48 9.66
N ARG A 248 -19.27 -14.59 9.83
CA ARG A 248 -20.21 -14.49 8.71
C ARG A 248 -20.20 -13.05 8.22
N ILE A 249 -19.83 -12.86 6.97
CA ILE A 249 -19.97 -11.59 6.29
C ILE A 249 -21.28 -11.69 5.51
N GLU A 250 -22.18 -10.74 5.72
CA GLU A 250 -23.41 -10.64 4.94
C GLU A 250 -23.05 -10.54 3.44
N ASP A 251 -23.88 -11.12 2.57
CA ASP A 251 -23.67 -11.25 1.12
C ASP A 251 -22.53 -12.15 0.61
N LEU A 252 -21.61 -12.62 1.46
CA LEU A 252 -20.53 -13.50 1.00
C LEU A 252 -21.03 -14.86 0.48
N GLU A 253 -22.11 -15.39 1.06
CA GLU A 253 -22.75 -16.63 0.58
C GLU A 253 -23.31 -16.47 -0.84
N ALA A 254 -23.84 -15.29 -1.17
CA ALA A 254 -24.33 -14.99 -2.52
C ALA A 254 -23.18 -14.88 -3.53
N VAL A 255 -22.07 -14.23 -3.14
CA VAL A 255 -20.87 -14.15 -3.99
C VAL A 255 -20.29 -15.55 -4.21
N ARG A 256 -20.21 -16.39 -3.18
CA ARG A 256 -19.78 -17.80 -3.32
C ARG A 256 -20.64 -18.56 -4.32
N ALA A 257 -21.96 -18.44 -4.24
CA ALA A 257 -22.86 -19.09 -5.19
C ALA A 257 -22.62 -18.62 -6.64
N GLN A 258 -22.34 -17.33 -6.85
CA GLN A 258 -21.97 -16.81 -8.17
C GLN A 258 -20.62 -17.36 -8.64
N VAL A 259 -19.61 -17.41 -7.77
CA VAL A 259 -18.30 -18.01 -8.08
C VAL A 259 -18.45 -19.47 -8.50
N GLU A 260 -19.29 -20.26 -7.81
CA GLU A 260 -19.57 -21.64 -8.22
C GLU A 260 -20.23 -21.73 -9.60
N ALA A 261 -21.20 -20.86 -9.87
CA ALA A 261 -21.90 -20.83 -11.16
C ALA A 261 -20.94 -20.51 -12.32
N VAL A 262 -20.11 -19.48 -12.16
CA VAL A 262 -19.09 -19.10 -13.16
C VAL A 262 -18.03 -20.19 -13.29
N SER A 263 -17.55 -20.76 -12.18
CA SER A 263 -16.59 -21.87 -12.21
C SER A 263 -17.15 -23.10 -12.95
N THR A 264 -18.45 -23.37 -12.81
CA THR A 264 -19.12 -24.46 -13.55
C THR A 264 -19.12 -24.18 -15.05
N ARG A 265 -19.37 -22.93 -15.48
CA ARG A 265 -19.31 -22.54 -16.89
C ARG A 265 -17.88 -22.57 -17.45
N LEU A 266 -16.89 -22.18 -16.64
CA LEU A 266 -15.46 -22.24 -16.98
C LEU A 266 -14.93 -23.68 -17.09
N GLY A 267 -15.59 -24.64 -16.44
CA GLY A 267 -15.10 -26.01 -16.30
C GLY A 267 -13.94 -26.16 -15.32
N THR A 268 -13.52 -25.08 -14.66
CA THR A 268 -12.47 -25.02 -13.65
C THR A 268 -12.81 -23.96 -12.61
N ARG A 269 -12.08 -23.95 -11.49
CA ARG A 269 -12.27 -22.93 -10.47
C ARG A 269 -11.92 -21.56 -11.03
N LEU A 270 -12.78 -20.57 -10.80
CA LEU A 270 -12.47 -19.17 -11.09
C LEU A 270 -11.17 -18.79 -10.37
N LYS A 271 -10.18 -18.31 -11.12
CA LYS A 271 -8.82 -18.01 -10.66
C LYS A 271 -8.48 -16.55 -10.95
N MET A 272 -8.01 -15.82 -9.93
CA MET A 272 -7.62 -14.41 -10.00
C MET A 272 -6.15 -14.23 -9.65
N LEU A 273 -5.41 -13.51 -10.48
CA LEU A 273 -4.08 -13.00 -10.11
C LEU A 273 -4.22 -11.61 -9.49
N VAL A 274 -3.63 -11.41 -8.32
CA VAL A 274 -3.48 -10.08 -7.71
C VAL A 274 -2.03 -9.63 -7.90
N GLY A 275 -1.82 -8.60 -8.71
CA GLY A 275 -0.50 -8.11 -9.08
C GLY A 275 -0.22 -6.72 -8.52
N LYS A 276 1.05 -6.46 -8.16
CA LYS A 276 1.53 -5.13 -7.77
C LYS A 276 2.74 -4.73 -8.63
N PRO A 277 2.50 -4.09 -9.79
CA PRO A 277 3.57 -3.74 -10.71
C PRO A 277 4.45 -2.62 -10.17
N GLY A 278 5.72 -2.63 -10.56
CA GLY A 278 6.67 -1.54 -10.30
C GLY A 278 7.30 -1.60 -8.91
N LEU A 279 7.46 -0.45 -8.26
CA LEU A 279 8.12 -0.35 -6.94
C LEU A 279 7.15 -0.11 -5.78
N ASP A 280 5.84 -0.15 -6.05
CA ASP A 280 4.81 0.12 -5.05
C ASP A 280 4.82 -0.94 -3.93
N GLY A 281 5.16 -0.48 -2.72
CA GLY A 281 5.17 -1.31 -1.50
C GLY A 281 3.84 -1.37 -0.76
N HIS A 282 2.82 -0.63 -1.17
CA HIS A 282 1.54 -0.56 -0.44
C HIS A 282 0.71 -1.83 -0.65
N SER A 283 0.85 -2.81 0.23
CA SER A 283 0.22 -4.12 0.05
C SER A 283 -1.13 -4.30 0.73
N ASN A 284 -1.53 -3.41 1.65
CA ASN A 284 -2.77 -3.56 2.44
C ASN A 284 -4.00 -3.82 1.56
N GLY A 285 -4.25 -3.00 0.54
CA GLY A 285 -5.41 -3.17 -0.34
C GLY A 285 -5.36 -4.49 -1.13
N ALA A 286 -4.22 -4.82 -1.73
CA ALA A 286 -4.03 -6.07 -2.46
C ALA A 286 -4.23 -7.30 -1.57
N GLU A 287 -3.74 -7.27 -0.34
CA GLU A 287 -3.91 -8.35 0.64
C GLU A 287 -5.38 -8.52 1.03
N GLN A 288 -6.13 -7.42 1.23
CA GLN A 288 -7.57 -7.51 1.52
C GLN A 288 -8.36 -8.08 0.35
N ILE A 289 -8.04 -7.68 -0.88
CA ILE A 289 -8.64 -8.24 -2.10
C ILE A 289 -8.30 -9.73 -2.21
N ALA A 290 -7.05 -10.12 -2.01
CA ALA A 290 -6.62 -11.51 -2.06
C ALA A 290 -7.34 -12.37 -0.99
N VAL A 291 -7.44 -11.88 0.25
CA VAL A 291 -8.17 -12.57 1.33
C VAL A 291 -9.66 -12.68 0.98
N ARG A 292 -10.31 -11.58 0.56
CA ARG A 292 -11.75 -11.59 0.23
C ARG A 292 -12.07 -12.45 -0.99
N ALA A 293 -11.23 -12.42 -2.02
CA ALA A 293 -11.38 -13.27 -3.19
C ALA A 293 -11.35 -14.75 -2.78
N ARG A 294 -10.36 -15.15 -1.98
CA ARG A 294 -10.28 -16.52 -1.45
C ARG A 294 -11.49 -16.88 -0.60
N ASP A 295 -11.94 -15.98 0.28
CA ASP A 295 -13.12 -16.24 1.13
C ASP A 295 -14.41 -16.32 0.32
N SER A 296 -14.48 -15.64 -0.82
CA SER A 296 -15.57 -15.74 -1.80
C SER A 296 -15.50 -17.03 -2.62
N GLY A 297 -14.43 -17.80 -2.44
CA GLY A 297 -14.18 -19.05 -3.13
C GLY A 297 -13.35 -18.88 -4.41
N ILE A 298 -12.84 -17.72 -4.77
CA ILE A 298 -11.95 -17.57 -5.93
C ILE A 298 -10.59 -18.20 -5.59
N GLU A 299 -9.98 -18.91 -6.53
CA GLU A 299 -8.57 -19.33 -6.40
C GLU A 299 -7.67 -18.12 -6.64
N VAL A 300 -6.72 -17.83 -5.73
CA VAL A 300 -5.96 -16.57 -5.76
C VAL A 300 -4.47 -16.84 -5.91
N VAL A 301 -3.88 -16.19 -6.92
CA VAL A 301 -2.43 -16.08 -7.12
C VAL A 301 -1.98 -14.71 -6.63
N TYR A 302 -1.17 -14.66 -5.57
CA TYR A 302 -0.60 -13.41 -5.04
C TYR A 302 0.86 -13.61 -4.64
N GLU A 303 1.77 -13.04 -5.42
CA GLU A 303 3.23 -13.16 -5.24
C GLU A 303 3.85 -11.99 -4.46
N GLY A 304 3.03 -11.07 -3.96
CA GLY A 304 3.48 -9.94 -3.15
C GLY A 304 3.73 -8.65 -3.94
N ILE A 305 4.67 -7.85 -3.44
CA ILE A 305 5.00 -6.52 -3.96
C ILE A 305 6.19 -6.54 -4.91
N ARG A 306 6.34 -5.45 -5.66
CA ARG A 306 7.51 -5.18 -6.50
C ARG A 306 7.74 -6.22 -7.59
N LEU A 307 6.67 -6.51 -8.33
CA LEU A 307 6.71 -7.37 -9.50
C LEU A 307 6.91 -6.49 -10.74
N THR A 308 7.71 -6.96 -11.69
CA THR A 308 7.76 -6.33 -13.01
C THR A 308 6.48 -6.66 -13.79
N PRO A 309 6.06 -5.82 -14.75
CA PRO A 309 4.99 -6.15 -15.67
C PRO A 309 5.19 -7.52 -16.34
N GLU A 310 6.42 -7.84 -16.73
CA GLU A 310 6.77 -9.13 -17.31
C GLU A 310 6.48 -10.31 -16.37
N GLN A 311 6.92 -10.25 -15.11
CA GLN A 311 6.65 -11.29 -14.12
C GLN A 311 5.14 -11.51 -13.91
N ILE A 312 4.36 -10.43 -13.88
CA ILE A 312 2.90 -10.51 -13.74
C ILE A 312 2.27 -11.25 -14.93
N VAL A 313 2.71 -10.93 -16.16
CA VAL A 313 2.19 -11.58 -17.37
C VAL A 313 2.62 -13.05 -17.43
N THR A 314 3.87 -13.35 -17.09
CA THR A 314 4.35 -14.74 -17.00
C THR A 314 3.52 -15.54 -16.00
N ALA A 315 3.30 -15.02 -14.79
CA ALA A 315 2.49 -15.69 -13.78
C ALA A 315 1.03 -15.85 -14.25
N ALA A 316 0.44 -14.83 -14.90
CA ALA A 316 -0.92 -14.93 -15.43
C ALA A 316 -1.06 -16.05 -16.47
N LEU A 317 -0.07 -16.20 -17.35
CA LEU A 317 -0.01 -17.23 -18.38
C LEU A 317 0.19 -18.62 -17.79
N GLU A 318 1.20 -18.79 -16.92
CA GLU A 318 1.55 -20.08 -16.32
C GLU A 318 0.44 -20.62 -15.41
N GLU A 319 -0.24 -19.74 -14.68
CA GLU A 319 -1.32 -20.13 -13.78
C GLU A 319 -2.68 -20.29 -14.47
N GLY A 320 -2.83 -19.84 -15.72
CA GLY A 320 -4.10 -19.88 -16.45
C GLY A 320 -5.20 -19.10 -15.73
N VAL A 321 -4.92 -17.85 -15.37
CA VAL A 321 -5.87 -17.02 -14.61
C VAL A 321 -6.99 -16.48 -15.50
N HIS A 322 -8.15 -16.24 -14.89
CA HIS A 322 -9.35 -15.77 -15.59
C HIS A 322 -9.56 -14.26 -15.43
N VAL A 323 -8.82 -13.62 -14.52
CA VAL A 323 -8.83 -12.17 -14.30
C VAL A 323 -7.54 -11.75 -13.62
N VAL A 324 -7.01 -10.59 -14.03
CA VAL A 324 -5.85 -9.96 -13.40
C VAL A 324 -6.30 -8.68 -12.68
N GLY A 325 -6.11 -8.64 -11.37
CA GLY A 325 -6.33 -7.46 -10.54
C GLY A 325 -5.01 -6.76 -10.19
N LEU A 326 -4.79 -5.56 -10.72
CA LEU A 326 -3.59 -4.77 -10.44
C LEU A 326 -3.86 -3.76 -9.32
N SER A 327 -3.03 -3.74 -8.29
CA SER A 327 -3.13 -2.77 -7.18
C SER A 327 -1.96 -1.78 -7.20
N ILE A 328 -2.23 -0.49 -7.43
CA ILE A 328 -1.22 0.55 -7.62
C ILE A 328 -1.58 1.82 -6.83
N LEU A 329 -0.75 2.18 -5.86
CA LEU A 329 -0.93 3.37 -5.03
C LEU A 329 0.20 4.40 -5.21
N SER A 330 1.10 4.18 -6.17
CA SER A 330 2.30 5.02 -6.39
C SER A 330 2.11 6.16 -7.40
N GLY A 331 0.92 6.32 -7.98
CA GLY A 331 0.66 7.29 -9.06
C GLY A 331 1.24 6.89 -10.42
N SER A 332 1.76 5.67 -10.56
CA SER A 332 2.36 5.16 -11.81
C SER A 332 1.39 4.28 -12.61
N HIS A 333 0.10 4.31 -12.28
CA HIS A 333 -0.93 3.39 -12.79
C HIS A 333 -1.08 3.44 -14.31
N VAL A 334 -1.14 4.63 -14.93
CA VAL A 334 -1.29 4.73 -16.38
C VAL A 334 -0.13 4.03 -17.11
N ALA A 335 1.11 4.32 -16.72
CA ALA A 335 2.29 3.73 -17.37
C ALA A 335 2.39 2.22 -17.13
N LEU A 336 2.27 1.78 -15.87
CA LEU A 336 2.46 0.37 -15.51
C LEU A 336 1.32 -0.52 -16.01
N VAL A 337 0.07 -0.07 -15.93
CA VAL A 337 -1.06 -0.85 -16.45
C VAL A 337 -0.97 -0.94 -17.97
N SER A 338 -0.60 0.14 -18.66
CA SER A 338 -0.42 0.11 -20.12
C SER A 338 0.66 -0.89 -20.55
N ASP A 339 1.78 -0.96 -19.83
CA ASP A 339 2.85 -1.93 -20.09
C ASP A 339 2.39 -3.38 -19.82
N VAL A 340 1.72 -3.64 -18.69
CA VAL A 340 1.14 -4.97 -18.40
C VAL A 340 0.16 -5.37 -19.51
N MET A 341 -0.79 -4.50 -19.86
CA MET A 341 -1.79 -4.76 -20.89
C MET A 341 -1.11 -5.04 -22.24
N ALA A 342 -0.12 -4.24 -22.65
CA ALA A 342 0.61 -4.47 -23.90
C ALA A 342 1.28 -5.84 -23.94
N ARG A 343 1.96 -6.22 -22.85
CA ARG A 343 2.61 -7.53 -22.72
C ARG A 343 1.62 -8.69 -22.66
N MET A 344 0.46 -8.52 -22.01
CA MET A 344 -0.60 -9.52 -22.01
C MET A 344 -1.09 -9.80 -23.43
N ARG A 345 -1.29 -8.76 -24.25
CA ARG A 345 -1.65 -8.92 -25.67
C ARG A 345 -0.57 -9.63 -26.48
N GLU A 346 0.70 -9.26 -26.27
CA GLU A 346 1.83 -9.95 -26.91
C GLU A 346 1.93 -11.43 -26.51
N ALA A 347 1.51 -11.77 -25.30
CA ALA A 347 1.45 -13.13 -24.78
C ALA A 347 0.16 -13.88 -25.15
N GLY A 348 -0.79 -13.25 -25.87
CA GLY A 348 -2.06 -13.85 -26.27
C GLY A 348 -3.10 -13.97 -25.15
N LEU A 349 -3.03 -13.11 -24.14
CA LEU A 349 -4.00 -13.01 -23.03
C LEU A 349 -4.97 -11.83 -23.23
N ASP A 350 -5.29 -11.47 -24.47
CA ASP A 350 -6.19 -10.36 -24.81
C ASP A 350 -7.61 -10.52 -24.24
N ASP A 351 -8.03 -11.76 -24.00
CA ASP A 351 -9.35 -12.15 -23.50
C ASP A 351 -9.43 -12.16 -21.97
N VAL A 352 -8.29 -12.11 -21.27
CA VAL A 352 -8.25 -12.08 -19.80
C VAL A 352 -8.52 -10.64 -19.32
N PRO A 353 -9.66 -10.38 -18.66
CA PRO A 353 -9.97 -9.04 -18.18
C PRO A 353 -8.97 -8.54 -17.13
N VAL A 354 -8.66 -7.25 -17.21
CA VAL A 354 -7.81 -6.56 -16.24
C VAL A 354 -8.65 -5.56 -15.46
N VAL A 355 -8.65 -5.68 -14.13
CA VAL A 355 -9.21 -4.70 -13.22
C VAL A 355 -8.08 -4.00 -12.46
N VAL A 356 -8.26 -2.73 -12.13
CA VAL A 356 -7.23 -1.92 -11.47
C VAL A 356 -7.78 -1.32 -10.20
N GLY A 357 -7.04 -1.40 -9.10
CA GLY A 357 -7.37 -0.78 -7.82
C GLY A 357 -6.28 0.15 -7.32
N GLY A 358 -6.64 1.23 -6.62
CA GLY A 358 -5.68 2.12 -5.99
C GLY A 358 -6.12 3.57 -5.89
N ILE A 359 -5.17 4.46 -5.60
CA ILE A 359 -5.41 5.92 -5.59
C ILE A 359 -5.29 6.42 -7.03
N ILE A 360 -6.43 6.48 -7.72
CA ILE A 360 -6.51 6.76 -9.16
C ILE A 360 -7.45 7.97 -9.37
N PRO A 361 -6.95 9.11 -9.87
CA PRO A 361 -7.77 10.25 -10.22
C PRO A 361 -8.80 9.94 -11.32
N GLU A 362 -9.91 10.68 -11.35
CA GLU A 362 -11.01 10.44 -12.30
C GLU A 362 -10.57 10.55 -13.77
N GLU A 363 -9.65 11.46 -14.09
CA GLU A 363 -9.11 11.61 -15.46
C GLU A 363 -8.28 10.39 -15.90
N ASP A 364 -7.52 9.82 -14.96
CA ASP A 364 -6.72 8.64 -15.22
C ASP A 364 -7.59 7.38 -15.28
N GLU A 365 -8.68 7.31 -14.49
CA GLU A 365 -9.69 6.25 -14.62
C GLU A 365 -10.25 6.24 -16.06
N LYS A 366 -10.63 7.40 -16.61
CA LYS A 366 -11.12 7.50 -18.01
C LYS A 366 -10.07 7.01 -19.00
N THR A 367 -8.80 7.36 -18.78
CA THR A 367 -7.67 6.93 -19.61
C THR A 367 -7.47 5.42 -19.56
N LEU A 368 -7.50 4.82 -18.37
CA LEU A 368 -7.35 3.38 -18.17
C LEU A 368 -8.51 2.59 -18.80
N MET A 369 -9.75 3.05 -18.61
CA MET A 369 -10.94 2.43 -19.21
C MET A 369 -10.86 2.49 -20.75
N ALA A 370 -10.42 3.61 -21.33
CA ALA A 370 -10.22 3.74 -22.77
C ALA A 370 -9.09 2.83 -23.30
N ALA A 371 -8.12 2.47 -22.46
CA ALA A 371 -7.04 1.53 -22.80
C ALA A 371 -7.43 0.04 -22.68
N GLY A 372 -8.68 -0.25 -22.29
CA GLY A 372 -9.22 -1.62 -22.22
C GLY A 372 -9.26 -2.22 -20.81
N VAL A 373 -8.97 -1.44 -19.76
CA VAL A 373 -9.23 -1.88 -18.37
C VAL A 373 -10.73 -2.10 -18.18
N SER A 374 -11.12 -3.24 -17.61
CA SER A 374 -12.52 -3.62 -17.44
C SER A 374 -13.21 -2.85 -16.33
N ARG A 375 -12.48 -2.54 -15.24
CA ARG A 375 -13.00 -1.77 -14.11
C ARG A 375 -11.88 -1.14 -13.27
N VAL A 376 -12.13 0.05 -12.73
CA VAL A 376 -11.25 0.75 -11.78
C VAL A 376 -11.92 0.83 -10.41
N TYR A 377 -11.20 0.47 -9.36
CA TYR A 377 -11.63 0.52 -7.96
C TYR A 377 -10.78 1.52 -7.17
N THR A 378 -11.41 2.56 -6.63
CA THR A 378 -10.74 3.60 -5.82
C THR A 378 -11.05 3.40 -4.33
N PRO A 379 -10.46 4.17 -3.39
CA PRO A 379 -10.89 4.17 -1.99
C PRO A 379 -12.40 4.41 -1.77
N LYS A 380 -13.12 4.90 -2.80
CA LYS A 380 -14.59 4.95 -2.83
C LYS A 380 -15.24 3.57 -2.75
N ASN A 381 -14.60 2.54 -3.30
CA ASN A 381 -15.06 1.16 -3.33
C ASN A 381 -14.60 0.43 -2.05
N PHE A 382 -15.23 0.73 -0.92
CA PHE A 382 -14.83 0.14 0.37
C PHE A 382 -15.48 -1.23 0.64
N ASP A 383 -16.56 -1.59 -0.06
CA ASP A 383 -17.25 -2.87 0.07
C ASP A 383 -16.55 -3.93 -0.79
N LEU A 384 -15.76 -4.80 -0.14
CA LEU A 384 -15.00 -5.83 -0.82
C LEU A 384 -15.89 -6.94 -1.40
N SER A 385 -17.06 -7.20 -0.80
CA SER A 385 -18.01 -8.18 -1.32
C SER A 385 -18.64 -7.69 -2.63
N ALA A 386 -18.96 -6.39 -2.72
CA ALA A 386 -19.42 -5.77 -3.96
C ALA A 386 -18.33 -5.81 -5.05
N ILE A 387 -17.07 -5.53 -4.71
CA ILE A 387 -15.96 -5.67 -5.66
C ILE A 387 -15.86 -7.11 -6.18
N MET A 388 -15.92 -8.12 -5.30
CA MET A 388 -15.83 -9.51 -5.74
C MET A 388 -17.01 -9.90 -6.65
N ARG A 389 -18.22 -9.44 -6.34
CA ARG A 389 -19.39 -9.63 -7.19
C ARG A 389 -19.16 -9.06 -8.60
N GLU A 390 -18.70 -7.81 -8.70
CA GLU A 390 -18.40 -7.17 -9.99
C GLU A 390 -17.30 -7.92 -10.75
N VAL A 391 -16.24 -8.37 -10.07
CA VAL A 391 -15.16 -9.16 -10.69
C VAL A 391 -15.71 -10.46 -11.28
N VAL A 392 -16.56 -11.18 -10.54
CA VAL A 392 -17.20 -12.41 -11.02
C VAL A 392 -18.09 -12.14 -12.23
N GLU A 393 -18.87 -11.05 -12.21
CA GLU A 393 -19.69 -10.63 -13.35
C GLU A 393 -18.87 -10.24 -14.58
N ILE A 394 -17.72 -9.57 -14.40
CA ILE A 394 -16.82 -9.21 -15.50
C ILE A 394 -16.33 -10.47 -16.23
N VAL A 395 -15.90 -11.49 -15.47
CA VAL A 395 -15.48 -12.76 -16.05
C VAL A 395 -16.67 -13.46 -16.72
N ASP A 396 -17.82 -13.52 -16.06
CA ASP A 396 -19.02 -14.19 -16.58
C ASP A 396 -19.52 -13.62 -17.91
N ARG A 397 -19.43 -12.29 -18.09
CA ARG A 397 -19.79 -11.60 -19.35
C ARG A 397 -18.80 -11.87 -20.48
N GLY A 398 -17.55 -12.20 -20.16
CA GLY A 398 -16.53 -12.58 -21.13
C GLY A 398 -16.71 -13.99 -21.67
N LEU A 399 -17.51 -14.83 -20.98
CA LEU A 399 -17.76 -16.20 -21.40
C LEU A 399 -18.75 -16.27 -22.56
N PRO A 400 -18.55 -17.18 -23.53
CA PRO A 400 -19.54 -17.44 -24.56
C PRO A 400 -20.88 -17.84 -23.93
N ASP A 401 -21.99 -17.45 -24.58
CA ASP A 401 -23.31 -17.94 -24.22
C ASP A 401 -23.34 -19.48 -24.29
N ALA A 402 -23.97 -20.12 -23.31
CA ALA A 402 -24.12 -21.57 -23.30
C ALA A 402 -24.93 -22.00 -24.54
N ALA A 403 -24.34 -22.90 -25.34
CA ALA A 403 -24.93 -23.43 -26.57
C ALA A 403 -26.17 -24.31 -26.33
#